data_AF-A0A416XYT0-F1
#
_entry.id   AF-A0A416XYT0-F1
#
_cell.length_a   1.000
_cell.length_b   1.000
_cell.length_c   1.000
_cell.angle_alpha   90.00
_cell.angle_beta   90.00
_cell.angle_gamma   90.00
#
_symmetry.space_group_name_H-M   'P 1'
#
loop_
_entity.id
_entity.type
_entity.pdbx_description
1 polymer ?
#
loop_
_entity_poly.entity_id
_entity_poly.type
_entity_poly.pdbx_seq_one_letter_code
_entity_poly.pdbx_strand_id
1 'polypeptide(L)'
;MNFFRMIKMDFKRMFLSGKFYFAIAGAILVTVLNISQEAMQSRWNVSVYYLVVSSHGVGAFFEVFSVLAVLPFALSYWEDSRNGYLRCIETRIGRTAYCWSHLVVAFFGSVISIFLGMAVVYGVLALKIPWIKKEELETLTGGLSYENGLVLPFYLAARFGVEAVKYAFMAVFALMISGKIKNLFVLVSTPALFYYASQLVAEALQLPGQMRWYQLHGGSIRNFKDFFVIAGYFLILTGMEGVIFVQVVKRRAQNG
;
A
#
# COMPACT_ATOMS: atom_id res chain seq x y z
N MET A 1 5.11 -12.27 27.97
CA MET A 1 3.98 -11.38 27.59
C MET A 1 3.74 -11.58 26.08
N ASN A 2 2.56 -12.01 25.68
CA ASN A 2 2.35 -12.65 24.38
C ASN A 2 2.42 -11.65 23.22
N PHE A 3 3.08 -12.04 22.11
CA PHE A 3 3.17 -11.31 20.84
C PHE A 3 1.83 -10.68 20.39
N PHE A 4 0.73 -11.44 20.54
CA PHE A 4 -0.63 -10.97 20.23
C PHE A 4 -1.08 -9.75 21.05
N ARG A 5 -0.70 -9.66 22.33
CA ARG A 5 -1.04 -8.51 23.17
C ARG A 5 -0.28 -7.26 22.75
N MET A 6 0.93 -7.45 22.21
CA MET A 6 1.75 -6.37 21.66
C MET A 6 1.15 -5.81 20.36
N ILE A 7 0.80 -6.70 19.43
CA ILE A 7 0.10 -6.34 18.19
C ILE A 7 -1.17 -5.53 18.51
N LYS A 8 -1.98 -6.00 19.45
CA LYS A 8 -3.21 -5.29 19.85
C LYS A 8 -2.94 -3.86 20.37
N MET A 9 -1.85 -3.68 21.11
CA MET A 9 -1.45 -2.37 21.63
C MET A 9 -0.98 -1.44 20.51
N ASP A 10 -0.15 -1.96 19.59
CA ASP A 10 0.37 -1.20 18.44
C ASP A 10 -0.75 -0.82 17.46
N PHE A 11 -1.70 -1.72 17.17
CA PHE A 11 -2.90 -1.38 16.40
C PHE A 11 -3.76 -0.32 17.10
N LYS A 12 -3.99 -0.45 18.41
CA LYS A 12 -4.76 0.57 19.16
C LYS A 12 -4.08 1.93 19.08
N ARG A 13 -2.74 1.97 19.22
CA ARG A 13 -1.95 3.20 19.08
C ARG A 13 -2.05 3.77 17.65
N MET A 14 -2.05 2.92 16.64
CA MET A 14 -2.21 3.29 15.24
C MET A 14 -3.57 3.96 14.98
N PHE A 15 -4.68 3.35 15.43
CA PHE A 15 -6.03 3.89 15.26
C PHE A 15 -6.30 5.16 16.08
N LEU A 16 -5.61 5.35 17.21
CA LEU A 16 -5.68 6.59 17.98
C LEU A 16 -4.77 7.70 17.43
N SER A 17 -3.86 7.39 16.50
CA SER A 17 -2.95 8.39 15.95
C SER A 17 -3.65 9.26 14.91
N GLY A 18 -3.58 10.58 15.09
CA GLY A 18 -4.05 11.54 14.07
C GLY A 18 -3.38 11.37 12.70
N LYS A 19 -2.17 10.79 12.66
CA LYS A 19 -1.42 10.51 11.42
C LYS A 19 -2.10 9.47 10.54
N PHE A 20 -2.79 8.51 11.15
CA PHE A 20 -3.52 7.48 10.41
C PHE A 20 -4.71 8.09 9.66
N TYR A 21 -5.47 8.96 10.31
CA TYR A 21 -6.55 9.72 9.66
C TYR A 21 -6.04 10.69 8.62
N PHE A 22 -4.87 11.32 8.84
CA PHE A 22 -4.22 12.15 7.85
C PHE A 22 -3.84 11.35 6.59
N ALA A 23 -3.34 10.12 6.74
CA ALA A 23 -3.04 9.24 5.62
C ALA A 23 -4.32 8.86 4.83
N ILE A 24 -5.43 8.59 5.54
CA ILE A 24 -6.73 8.32 4.89
C ILE A 24 -7.23 9.55 4.13
N ALA A 25 -7.21 10.73 4.76
CA ALA A 25 -7.64 11.98 4.13
C ALA A 25 -6.77 12.33 2.91
N GLY A 26 -5.45 12.12 3.02
CA GLY A 26 -4.52 12.25 1.91
C GLY A 26 -4.84 11.28 0.78
N ALA A 27 -5.11 10.01 1.09
CA ALA A 27 -5.49 9.02 0.08
C ALA A 27 -6.80 9.39 -0.64
N ILE A 28 -7.79 9.91 0.09
CA ILE A 28 -9.04 10.44 -0.48
C ILE A 28 -8.76 11.62 -1.42
N LEU A 29 -7.94 12.58 -0.99
CA LEU A 29 -7.63 13.76 -1.79
C LEU A 29 -6.90 13.37 -3.09
N VAL A 30 -5.89 12.50 -2.99
CA VAL A 30 -5.10 12.07 -4.15
C VAL A 30 -5.95 11.25 -5.11
N THR A 31 -6.81 10.35 -4.62
CA THR A 31 -7.74 9.61 -5.49
C THR A 31 -8.72 10.54 -6.20
N VAL A 32 -9.27 11.55 -5.51
CA VAL A 32 -10.14 12.55 -6.13
C VAL A 32 -9.41 13.37 -7.21
N LEU A 33 -8.17 13.79 -6.95
CA LEU A 33 -7.38 14.52 -7.95
C LEU A 33 -7.04 13.68 -9.18
N ASN A 34 -6.77 12.40 -8.96
CA ASN A 34 -6.47 11.47 -10.04
C ASN A 34 -7.72 11.25 -10.93
N ILE A 35 -8.86 10.98 -10.30
CA ILE A 35 -10.14 10.79 -11.00
C ILE A 35 -10.60 12.08 -11.70
N SER A 36 -10.36 13.26 -11.12
CA SER A 36 -10.81 14.52 -11.70
C SER A 36 -10.12 14.82 -13.04
N GLN A 37 -8.85 14.45 -13.19
CA GLN A 37 -8.14 14.55 -14.47
C GLN A 37 -8.79 13.64 -15.53
N GLU A 38 -9.04 12.38 -15.20
CA GLU A 38 -9.65 11.42 -16.13
C GLU A 38 -11.12 11.77 -16.46
N ALA A 39 -11.87 12.26 -15.47
CA ALA A 39 -13.26 12.67 -15.63
C ALA A 39 -13.40 13.94 -16.49
N MET A 40 -12.49 14.91 -16.36
CA MET A 40 -12.45 16.10 -17.23
C MET A 40 -12.12 15.74 -18.67
N GLN A 41 -11.15 14.84 -18.89
CA GLN A 41 -10.77 14.39 -20.23
C GLN A 41 -11.91 13.61 -20.92
N SER A 42 -12.72 12.90 -20.13
CA SER A 42 -13.78 12.04 -20.64
C SER A 42 -15.20 12.64 -20.58
N ARG A 43 -15.32 13.96 -20.29
CA ARG A 43 -16.58 14.71 -20.19
C ARG A 43 -17.66 14.01 -19.33
N TRP A 44 -17.27 13.37 -18.22
CA TRP A 44 -18.18 12.68 -17.29
C TRP A 44 -19.03 11.56 -17.88
N ASN A 45 -18.75 11.11 -19.10
CA ASN A 45 -19.52 10.07 -19.77
C ASN A 45 -18.84 8.70 -19.61
N VAL A 46 -18.50 8.31 -18.38
CA VAL A 46 -17.64 7.14 -18.07
C VAL A 46 -18.22 6.30 -16.95
N SER A 47 -17.97 4.99 -16.96
CA SER A 47 -18.35 4.06 -15.89
C SER A 47 -17.42 4.19 -14.68
N VAL A 48 -17.92 3.88 -13.48
CA VAL A 48 -17.07 3.79 -12.28
C VAL A 48 -15.98 2.73 -12.46
N TYR A 49 -16.31 1.64 -13.17
CA TYR A 49 -15.36 0.59 -13.53
C TYR A 49 -14.18 1.11 -14.36
N TYR A 50 -14.42 1.87 -15.42
CA TYR A 50 -13.37 2.43 -16.26
C TYR A 50 -12.46 3.38 -15.47
N LEU A 51 -13.04 4.22 -14.60
CA LEU A 51 -12.25 5.10 -13.75
C LEU A 51 -11.34 4.28 -12.81
N VAL A 52 -11.84 3.21 -12.18
CA VAL A 52 -10.99 2.33 -11.36
C VAL A 52 -9.87 1.68 -12.19
N VAL A 53 -10.12 1.34 -13.46
CA VAL A 53 -9.13 0.71 -14.35
C VAL A 53 -8.07 1.71 -14.81
N SER A 54 -8.48 2.92 -15.17
CA SER A 54 -7.63 3.97 -15.74
C SER A 54 -6.85 4.72 -14.66
N SER A 55 -7.49 5.02 -13.52
CA SER A 55 -6.93 5.85 -12.45
C SER A 55 -5.73 5.21 -11.74
N HIS A 56 -5.36 3.97 -12.04
CA HIS A 56 -4.20 3.31 -11.41
C HIS A 56 -3.05 3.11 -12.41
N GLY A 57 -2.76 4.16 -13.17
CA GLY A 57 -1.59 4.24 -14.04
C GLY A 57 -0.26 4.47 -13.31
N VAL A 58 0.82 4.03 -13.94
CA VAL A 58 2.23 4.31 -13.57
C VAL A 58 2.46 5.82 -13.65
N GLY A 59 2.83 6.51 -12.56
CA GLY A 59 3.11 7.96 -12.62
C GLY A 59 3.13 8.69 -11.27
N ALA A 60 3.02 10.03 -11.32
CA ALA A 60 3.20 10.92 -10.17
C ALA A 60 2.25 10.65 -8.99
N PHE A 61 1.03 10.17 -9.23
CA PHE A 61 0.08 9.84 -8.16
C PHE A 61 0.52 8.63 -7.34
N PHE A 62 1.17 7.64 -7.96
CA PHE A 62 1.74 6.48 -7.26
C PHE A 62 2.77 6.93 -6.22
N GLU A 63 3.63 7.89 -6.56
CA GLU A 63 4.63 8.43 -5.63
C GLU A 63 3.98 9.10 -4.43
N VAL A 64 2.96 9.94 -4.67
CA VAL A 64 2.25 10.62 -3.58
C VAL A 64 1.55 9.60 -2.66
N PHE A 65 0.90 8.57 -3.22
CA PHE A 65 0.31 7.49 -2.43
C PHE A 65 1.37 6.73 -1.62
N SER A 66 2.52 6.43 -2.21
CA SER A 66 3.61 5.72 -1.52
C SER A 66 4.14 6.53 -0.33
N VAL A 67 4.29 7.86 -0.48
CA VAL A 67 4.74 8.75 0.60
C VAL A 67 3.68 8.85 1.69
N LEU A 68 2.41 9.04 1.33
CA LEU A 68 1.30 9.13 2.29
C LEU A 68 1.10 7.82 3.07
N ALA A 69 1.23 6.69 2.41
CA ALA A 69 1.18 5.37 3.04
C ALA A 69 2.29 5.19 4.07
N VAL A 70 3.48 5.75 3.80
CA VAL A 70 4.67 5.59 4.64
C VAL A 70 4.63 6.48 5.89
N LEU A 71 3.99 7.65 5.82
CA LEU A 71 3.96 8.63 6.91
C LEU A 71 3.56 8.05 8.27
N PRO A 72 2.36 7.47 8.48
CA PRO A 72 1.97 7.01 9.82
C PRO A 72 2.84 5.87 10.34
N PHE A 73 3.35 4.99 9.47
CA PHE A 73 3.99 3.74 9.88
C PHE A 73 5.51 3.87 10.03
N ALA A 74 6.20 4.50 9.08
CA ALA A 74 7.65 4.70 9.20
C ALA A 74 8.00 5.75 10.27
N LEU A 75 7.14 6.78 10.46
CA LEU A 75 7.31 7.75 11.54
C LEU A 75 7.20 7.12 12.92
N SER A 76 6.30 6.15 13.11
CA SER A 76 6.06 5.57 14.43
C SER A 76 7.31 4.88 15.02
N TYR A 77 8.04 4.12 14.20
CA TYR A 77 9.31 3.50 14.64
C TYR A 77 10.42 4.54 14.84
N TRP A 78 10.48 5.55 13.98
CA TRP A 78 11.44 6.63 14.11
C TRP A 78 11.25 7.43 15.41
N GLU A 79 10.00 7.76 15.76
CA GLU A 79 9.64 8.44 17.00
C GLU A 79 10.00 7.61 18.22
N ASP A 80 9.71 6.30 18.19
CA ASP A 80 10.04 5.39 19.27
C ASP A 80 11.57 5.28 19.45
N SER A 81 12.33 5.33 18.35
CA SER A 81 13.80 5.33 18.37
C SER A 81 14.39 6.64 18.87
N ARG A 82 13.74 7.78 18.61
CA ARG A 82 14.21 9.10 19.05
C ARG A 82 13.91 9.34 20.53
N ASN A 83 12.73 8.90 20.98
CA ASN A 83 12.25 9.13 22.35
C ASN A 83 12.81 8.11 23.36
N GLY A 84 13.66 7.17 22.91
CA GLY A 84 14.25 6.14 23.77
C GLY A 84 13.26 5.08 24.25
N TYR A 85 12.03 5.08 23.73
CA TYR A 85 10.96 4.17 24.13
C TYR A 85 11.30 2.69 23.85
N LEU A 86 12.15 2.44 22.85
CA LEU A 86 12.69 1.11 22.55
C LEU A 86 13.37 0.44 23.75
N ARG A 87 14.07 1.19 24.62
CA ARG A 87 14.74 0.61 25.80
C ARG A 87 13.73 0.07 26.84
N CYS A 88 12.61 0.77 27.00
CA CYS A 88 11.51 0.36 27.89
C CYS A 88 10.75 -0.87 27.35
N ILE A 89 10.69 -1.04 26.04
CA ILE A 89 10.07 -2.20 25.39
C ILE A 89 11.00 -3.41 25.42
N GLU A 90 12.30 -3.20 25.18
CA GLU A 90 13.33 -4.25 25.13
C GLU A 90 13.41 -5.04 26.44
N THR A 91 13.28 -4.36 27.58
CA THR A 91 13.29 -4.98 28.92
C THR A 91 12.06 -5.84 29.23
N ARG A 92 10.93 -5.70 28.52
CA ARG A 92 9.66 -6.36 28.87
C ARG A 92 9.25 -7.51 27.96
N ILE A 93 9.56 -7.45 26.67
CA ILE A 93 8.99 -8.39 25.66
C ILE A 93 10.07 -8.95 24.73
N GLY A 94 11.25 -8.33 24.70
CA GLY A 94 12.31 -8.65 23.76
C GLY A 94 12.12 -7.95 22.41
N ARG A 95 13.24 -7.54 21.83
CA ARG A 95 13.31 -6.66 20.65
C ARG A 95 12.80 -7.29 19.37
N THR A 96 12.92 -8.61 19.24
CA THR A 96 12.47 -9.36 18.07
C THR A 96 10.96 -9.35 17.93
N ALA A 97 10.25 -9.56 19.04
CA ALA A 97 8.79 -9.52 19.08
C ALA A 97 8.27 -8.11 18.75
N TYR A 98 8.95 -7.06 19.21
CA TYR A 98 8.62 -5.68 18.84
C TYR A 98 8.76 -5.45 17.33
N CYS A 99 9.91 -5.79 16.73
CA CYS A 99 10.12 -5.58 15.30
C CYS A 99 9.08 -6.32 14.44
N TRP A 100 8.74 -7.56 14.79
CA TRP A 100 7.72 -8.33 14.09
C TRP A 100 6.32 -7.75 14.30
N SER A 101 5.97 -7.30 15.51
CA SER A 101 4.69 -6.65 15.80
C SER A 101 4.54 -5.38 14.97
N HIS A 102 5.57 -4.54 14.97
CA HIS A 102 5.59 -3.26 14.28
C HIS A 102 5.52 -3.42 12.76
N LEU A 103 6.17 -4.45 12.22
CA LEU A 103 6.08 -4.80 10.81
C LEU A 103 4.67 -5.20 10.40
N VAL A 104 4.04 -6.09 11.18
CA VAL A 104 2.68 -6.55 10.92
C VAL A 104 1.71 -5.37 10.97
N VAL A 105 1.85 -4.49 11.96
CA VAL A 105 1.01 -3.30 12.12
C VAL A 105 1.24 -2.31 10.98
N ALA A 106 2.48 -2.10 10.53
CA ALA A 106 2.78 -1.24 9.39
C ALA A 106 2.18 -1.78 8.08
N PHE A 107 2.29 -3.09 7.83
CA PHE A 107 1.72 -3.74 6.66
C PHE A 107 0.19 -3.65 6.64
N PHE A 108 -0.49 -4.14 7.68
CA PHE A 108 -1.95 -4.09 7.71
C PHE A 108 -2.49 -2.66 7.85
N GLY A 109 -1.79 -1.79 8.58
CA GLY A 109 -2.15 -0.39 8.70
C GLY A 109 -2.18 0.33 7.37
N SER A 110 -1.15 0.13 6.54
CA SER A 110 -1.07 0.74 5.20
C SER A 110 -2.10 0.17 4.25
N VAL A 111 -2.32 -1.15 4.27
CA VAL A 111 -3.41 -1.77 3.49
C VAL A 111 -4.75 -1.15 3.87
N ILE A 112 -5.07 -1.06 5.17
CA ILE A 112 -6.36 -0.55 5.64
C ILE A 112 -6.52 0.95 5.30
N SER A 113 -5.49 1.77 5.52
CA SER A 113 -5.61 3.22 5.28
C SER A 113 -5.90 3.54 3.81
N ILE A 114 -5.24 2.84 2.89
CA ILE A 114 -5.38 3.09 1.45
C ILE A 114 -6.66 2.46 0.93
N PHE A 115 -6.95 1.23 1.35
CA PHE A 115 -8.20 0.56 0.99
C PHE A 115 -9.42 1.38 1.41
N LEU A 116 -9.44 1.91 2.64
CA LEU A 116 -10.52 2.78 3.10
C LEU A 116 -10.58 4.09 2.31
N GLY A 117 -9.43 4.74 2.06
CA GLY A 117 -9.38 5.97 1.28
C GLY A 117 -9.97 5.81 -0.12
N MET A 118 -9.63 4.71 -0.79
CA MET A 118 -10.17 4.40 -2.12
C MET A 118 -11.65 4.00 -2.07
N ALA A 119 -12.04 3.14 -1.12
CA ALA A 119 -13.41 2.67 -0.98
C ALA A 119 -14.40 3.82 -0.75
N VAL A 120 -14.02 4.84 0.02
CA VAL A 120 -14.86 6.02 0.26
C VAL A 120 -15.08 6.80 -1.03
N VAL A 121 -14.03 7.06 -1.82
CA VAL A 121 -14.14 7.88 -3.04
C VAL A 121 -14.96 7.17 -4.11
N TYR A 122 -14.66 5.89 -4.39
CA TYR A 122 -15.43 5.11 -5.36
C TYR A 122 -16.85 4.83 -4.88
N GLY A 123 -17.07 4.67 -3.57
CA GLY A 123 -18.40 4.55 -2.98
C GLY A 123 -19.26 5.80 -3.16
N VAL A 124 -18.68 7.00 -2.99
CA VAL A 124 -19.40 8.27 -3.23
C VAL A 124 -19.67 8.46 -4.74
N LEU A 125 -18.72 8.11 -5.61
CA LEU A 125 -18.91 8.18 -7.06
C LEU A 125 -20.02 7.24 -7.55
N ALA A 126 -20.15 6.05 -6.94
CA ALA A 126 -21.20 5.09 -7.24
C ALA A 126 -22.62 5.60 -6.96
N LEU A 127 -22.79 6.67 -6.18
CA LEU A 127 -24.10 7.30 -5.95
C LEU A 127 -24.53 8.22 -7.10
N LYS A 128 -23.59 8.74 -7.90
CA LYS A 128 -23.86 9.72 -8.97
C LYS A 128 -23.66 9.19 -10.39
N ILE A 129 -22.84 8.15 -10.56
CA ILE A 129 -22.43 7.62 -11.86
C ILE A 129 -22.84 6.14 -11.94
N PRO A 130 -23.33 5.64 -13.09
CA PRO A 130 -23.62 4.22 -13.25
C PRO A 130 -22.37 3.35 -13.01
N TRP A 131 -22.54 2.25 -12.28
CA TRP A 131 -21.49 1.29 -11.96
C TRP A 131 -20.79 0.74 -13.21
N ILE A 132 -21.57 0.45 -14.25
CA ILE A 132 -21.10 -0.06 -15.55
C ILE A 132 -22.03 0.40 -16.67
N LYS A 133 -21.46 0.72 -17.84
CA LYS A 133 -22.22 0.93 -19.08
C LYS A 133 -22.40 -0.40 -19.80
N LYS A 134 -23.51 -0.59 -20.51
CA LYS A 134 -23.85 -1.86 -21.20
C LYS A 134 -22.75 -2.33 -22.17
N GLU A 135 -22.00 -1.41 -22.77
CA GLU A 135 -20.90 -1.69 -23.71
C GLU A 135 -19.67 -2.35 -23.04
N GLU A 136 -19.41 -2.06 -21.76
CA GLU A 136 -18.29 -2.68 -21.01
C GLU A 136 -18.70 -4.00 -20.35
N LEU A 137 -20.00 -4.26 -20.24
CA LEU A 137 -20.54 -5.52 -19.75
C LEU A 137 -20.28 -6.66 -20.74
N GLU A 138 -20.32 -6.38 -22.04
CA GLU A 138 -20.09 -7.36 -23.13
C GLU A 138 -18.61 -7.77 -23.25
N THR A 139 -17.68 -6.85 -22.96
CA THR A 139 -16.24 -7.17 -22.89
C THR A 139 -15.87 -7.92 -21.60
N LEU A 140 -16.58 -7.69 -20.50
CA LEU A 140 -16.39 -8.41 -19.24
C LEU A 140 -17.00 -9.82 -19.23
N THR A 141 -18.15 -10.01 -19.89
CA THR A 141 -18.81 -11.33 -20.03
C THR A 141 -18.03 -12.33 -20.87
N GLY A 142 -17.10 -11.87 -21.71
CA GLY A 142 -16.16 -12.73 -22.44
C GLY A 142 -15.03 -13.33 -21.58
N GLY A 143 -14.79 -12.80 -20.37
CA GLY A 143 -13.67 -13.23 -19.50
C GLY A 143 -14.07 -13.70 -18.09
N LEU A 144 -15.21 -13.23 -17.57
CA LEU A 144 -15.75 -13.66 -16.28
C LEU A 144 -17.23 -13.96 -16.48
N SER A 145 -17.65 -15.19 -16.14
CA SER A 145 -19.08 -15.58 -16.07
C SER A 145 -19.82 -14.62 -15.15
N TYR A 146 -20.44 -13.62 -15.76
CA TYR A 146 -21.27 -12.60 -15.14
C TYR A 146 -22.65 -13.19 -14.82
N GLU A 147 -22.70 -14.32 -14.14
CA GLU A 147 -24.00 -14.91 -13.74
C GLU A 147 -24.50 -14.35 -12.41
N ASN A 148 -23.63 -13.75 -11.59
CA ASN A 148 -24.00 -13.24 -10.27
C ASN A 148 -23.60 -11.77 -10.09
N GLY A 149 -24.57 -10.87 -9.93
CA GLY A 149 -24.35 -9.44 -9.67
C GLY A 149 -23.52 -9.11 -8.41
N LEU A 150 -23.20 -10.10 -7.58
CA LEU A 150 -22.28 -10.02 -6.44
C LEU A 150 -20.79 -10.08 -6.82
N VAL A 151 -20.44 -10.50 -8.04
CA VAL A 151 -19.04 -10.66 -8.47
C VAL A 151 -18.35 -9.29 -8.65
N LEU A 152 -19.11 -8.24 -8.98
CA LEU A 152 -18.57 -6.90 -9.24
C LEU A 152 -17.93 -6.22 -8.01
N PRO A 153 -18.62 -6.10 -6.86
CA PRO A 153 -18.02 -5.50 -5.67
C PRO A 153 -16.82 -6.33 -5.16
N PHE A 154 -16.87 -7.66 -5.29
CA PHE A 154 -15.74 -8.52 -4.96
C PHE A 154 -14.53 -8.28 -5.88
N TYR A 155 -14.77 -8.11 -7.18
CA TYR A 155 -13.71 -7.83 -8.14
C TYR A 155 -13.08 -6.44 -7.92
N LEU A 156 -13.90 -5.43 -7.64
CA LEU A 156 -13.42 -4.08 -7.28
C LEU A 156 -12.64 -4.10 -5.97
N ALA A 157 -13.14 -4.80 -4.95
CA ALA A 157 -12.43 -4.97 -3.68
C ALA A 157 -11.09 -5.70 -3.87
N ALA A 158 -11.04 -6.72 -4.73
CA ALA A 158 -9.81 -7.42 -5.07
C ALA A 158 -8.80 -6.47 -5.76
N ARG A 159 -9.25 -5.61 -6.68
CA ARG A 159 -8.39 -4.60 -7.31
C ARG A 159 -7.84 -3.60 -6.31
N PHE A 160 -8.69 -3.04 -5.44
CA PHE A 160 -8.23 -2.15 -4.36
C PHE A 160 -7.27 -2.86 -3.41
N GLY A 161 -7.49 -4.14 -3.14
CA GLY A 161 -6.63 -4.98 -2.31
C GLY A 161 -5.22 -5.11 -2.88
N VAL A 162 -5.05 -5.44 -4.16
CA VAL A 162 -3.72 -5.54 -4.79
C VAL A 162 -2.98 -4.22 -4.77
N GLU A 163 -3.69 -3.15 -5.07
CA GLU A 163 -3.13 -1.80 -5.06
C GLU A 163 -2.68 -1.41 -3.64
N ALA A 164 -3.51 -1.69 -2.63
CA ALA A 164 -3.17 -1.45 -1.23
C ALA A 164 -1.97 -2.29 -0.75
N VAL A 165 -1.86 -3.55 -1.18
CA VAL A 165 -0.72 -4.42 -0.86
C VAL A 165 0.58 -3.91 -1.47
N LYS A 166 0.56 -3.37 -2.70
CA LYS A 166 1.72 -2.74 -3.34
C LYS A 166 2.23 -1.54 -2.53
N TYR A 167 1.34 -0.68 -2.03
CA TYR A 167 1.75 0.42 -1.18
C TYR A 167 2.20 -0.03 0.22
N ALA A 168 1.62 -1.13 0.73
CA ALA A 168 2.08 -1.73 1.98
C ALA A 168 3.52 -2.25 1.86
N PHE A 169 3.88 -2.77 0.69
CA PHE A 169 5.27 -3.09 0.37
C PHE A 169 6.18 -1.88 0.48
N MET A 170 5.79 -0.73 -0.07
CA MET A 170 6.55 0.52 0.09
C MET A 170 6.68 0.99 1.54
N ALA A 171 5.62 0.83 2.34
CA ALA A 171 5.64 1.17 3.75
C ALA A 171 6.64 0.31 4.55
N VAL A 172 6.70 -0.99 4.24
CA VAL A 172 7.66 -1.92 4.88
C VAL A 172 9.10 -1.62 4.42
N PHE A 173 9.31 -1.29 3.14
CA PHE A 173 10.63 -0.88 2.65
C PHE A 173 11.14 0.38 3.37
N ALA A 174 10.29 1.40 3.53
CA ALA A 174 10.64 2.61 4.28
C ALA A 174 10.91 2.29 5.76
N LEU A 175 10.15 1.39 6.37
CA LEU A 175 10.40 0.91 7.73
C LEU A 175 11.78 0.23 7.82
N MET A 176 12.17 -0.57 6.83
CA MET A 176 13.50 -1.18 6.76
C MET A 176 14.62 -0.14 6.79
N ILE A 177 14.48 0.94 6.01
CA ILE A 177 15.43 2.06 5.98
C ILE A 177 15.41 2.87 7.29
N SER A 178 14.26 3.00 7.97
CA SER A 178 14.17 3.62 9.30
C SER A 178 15.05 2.94 10.35
N GLY A 179 15.28 1.63 10.19
CA GLY A 179 16.19 0.87 11.02
C GLY A 179 17.65 1.31 10.88
N LYS A 180 18.05 1.81 9.70
CA LYS A 180 19.41 2.25 9.38
C LYS A 180 19.60 3.75 9.58
N ILE A 181 18.69 4.55 9.03
CA ILE A 181 18.83 5.99 8.88
C ILE A 181 17.88 6.71 9.86
N LYS A 182 18.42 7.67 10.62
CA LYS A 182 17.64 8.50 11.57
C LYS A 182 17.14 9.82 10.99
N ASN A 183 17.49 10.14 9.74
CA ASN A 183 17.04 11.37 9.11
C ASN A 183 15.60 11.21 8.57
N LEU A 184 14.70 12.07 9.04
CA LEU A 184 13.29 12.06 8.65
C LEU A 184 13.10 12.33 7.15
N PHE A 185 13.82 13.29 6.58
CA PHE A 185 13.68 13.66 5.18
C PHE A 185 14.04 12.49 4.26
N VAL A 186 15.15 11.81 4.57
CA VAL A 186 15.57 10.61 3.83
C VAL A 186 14.51 9.53 3.92
N LEU A 187 13.91 9.34 5.09
CA LEU A 187 12.86 8.34 5.31
C LEU A 187 11.61 8.58 4.43
N VAL A 188 11.15 9.82 4.39
CA VAL A 188 9.95 10.21 3.63
C VAL A 188 10.21 10.12 2.12
N SER A 189 11.43 10.43 1.67
CA SER A 189 11.82 10.33 0.25
C SER A 189 12.20 8.91 -0.19
N THR A 190 12.42 7.98 0.75
CA THR A 190 12.88 6.61 0.48
C THR A 190 12.00 5.85 -0.53
N PRO A 191 10.66 5.84 -0.41
CA PRO A 191 9.79 5.13 -1.35
C PRO A 191 9.90 5.67 -2.79
N ALA A 192 9.94 6.99 -2.94
CA ALA A 192 10.08 7.65 -4.23
C ALA A 192 11.44 7.33 -4.88
N LEU A 193 12.53 7.46 -4.11
CA LEU A 193 13.87 7.11 -4.58
C LEU A 193 13.97 5.64 -5.00
N PHE A 194 13.35 4.74 -4.23
CA PHE A 194 13.34 3.31 -4.55
C PHE A 194 12.56 3.02 -5.82
N TYR A 195 11.41 3.66 -6.02
CA TYR A 195 10.64 3.56 -7.26
C TYR A 195 11.49 3.98 -8.48
N TYR A 196 12.07 5.18 -8.48
CA TYR A 196 12.89 5.66 -9.59
C TYR A 196 14.15 4.80 -9.81
N ALA A 197 14.85 4.42 -8.75
CA ALA A 197 16.02 3.56 -8.85
C ALA A 197 15.66 2.20 -9.47
N SER A 198 14.52 1.63 -9.07
CA SER A 198 14.05 0.36 -9.64
C SER A 198 13.68 0.47 -11.12
N GLN A 199 13.09 1.60 -11.53
CA GLN A 199 12.75 1.85 -12.92
C GLN A 199 14.01 1.96 -13.77
N LEU A 200 14.99 2.75 -13.33
CA LEU A 200 16.28 2.91 -14.02
C LEU A 200 17.01 1.57 -14.16
N VAL A 201 17.05 0.76 -13.10
CA VAL A 201 17.67 -0.57 -13.13
C VAL A 201 16.94 -1.52 -14.07
N ALA A 202 15.60 -1.50 -14.07
CA ALA A 202 14.81 -2.36 -14.94
C ALA A 202 14.91 -1.99 -16.42
N GLU A 203 15.03 -0.68 -16.72
CA GLU A 203 15.28 -0.18 -18.06
C GLU A 203 16.71 -0.53 -18.52
N ALA A 204 17.71 -0.35 -17.65
CA ALA A 204 19.11 -0.69 -17.96
C ALA A 204 19.32 -2.19 -18.21
N LEU A 205 18.60 -3.06 -17.48
CA LEU A 205 18.69 -4.51 -17.61
C LEU A 205 17.71 -5.12 -18.64
N GLN A 206 16.90 -4.29 -19.31
CA GLN A 206 15.85 -4.73 -20.25
C GLN A 206 14.96 -5.85 -19.68
N LEU A 207 14.59 -5.77 -18.40
CA LEU A 207 13.85 -6.85 -17.75
C LEU A 207 12.46 -7.04 -18.39
N PRO A 208 11.98 -8.30 -18.54
CA PRO A 208 10.65 -8.58 -19.05
C PRO A 208 9.58 -7.99 -18.12
N GLY A 209 8.43 -7.61 -18.68
CA GLY A 209 7.36 -6.88 -17.96
C GLY A 209 6.85 -7.56 -16.67
N GLN A 210 6.98 -8.88 -16.54
CA GLN A 210 6.62 -9.62 -15.33
C GLN A 210 7.58 -9.34 -14.14
N MET A 211 8.84 -9.02 -14.40
CA MET A 211 9.82 -8.65 -13.36
C MET A 211 9.78 -7.16 -13.00
N ARG A 212 9.08 -6.35 -13.79
CA ARG A 212 8.89 -4.92 -13.54
C ARG A 212 7.76 -4.74 -12.53
N TRP A 213 8.09 -4.88 -11.25
CA TRP A 213 7.12 -4.78 -10.16
C TRP A 213 6.30 -3.47 -10.20
N TYR A 214 6.90 -2.38 -10.70
CA TYR A 214 6.24 -1.09 -10.84
C TYR A 214 5.18 -1.07 -11.95
N GLN A 215 5.15 -2.03 -12.88
CA GLN A 215 4.11 -2.12 -13.91
C GLN A 215 2.91 -2.96 -13.44
N LEU A 216 3.06 -3.73 -12.36
CA LEU A 216 1.99 -4.55 -11.79
C LEU A 216 1.00 -3.64 -11.03
N HIS A 217 -0.09 -3.30 -11.72
CA HIS A 217 -1.19 -2.48 -11.20
C HIS A 217 -2.49 -3.29 -11.14
N GLY A 218 -3.46 -2.78 -10.36
CA GLY A 218 -4.82 -3.31 -10.36
C GLY A 218 -5.45 -3.42 -11.77
N GLY A 219 -5.02 -2.58 -12.72
CA GLY A 219 -5.40 -2.63 -14.14
C GLY A 219 -4.98 -3.91 -14.89
N SER A 220 -3.91 -4.58 -14.44
CA SER A 220 -3.37 -5.81 -15.07
C SER A 220 -4.16 -7.07 -14.68
N ILE A 221 -5.01 -6.99 -13.66
CA ILE A 221 -5.83 -8.12 -13.18
C ILE A 221 -6.95 -8.35 -14.20
N ARG A 222 -6.94 -9.49 -14.88
CA ARG A 222 -8.04 -9.93 -15.74
C ARG A 222 -8.85 -11.04 -15.07
N ASN A 223 -8.20 -11.85 -14.24
CA ASN A 223 -8.80 -12.97 -13.52
C ASN A 223 -8.50 -12.95 -12.01
N PHE A 224 -9.33 -13.66 -11.22
CA PHE A 224 -9.04 -13.91 -9.79
C PHE A 224 -7.70 -14.63 -9.55
N LYS A 225 -7.24 -15.43 -10.52
CA LYS A 225 -5.90 -16.06 -10.44
C LYS A 225 -4.78 -15.02 -10.45
N ASP A 226 -4.92 -13.98 -11.27
CA ASP A 226 -3.92 -12.90 -11.37
C ASP A 226 -3.85 -12.10 -10.07
N PHE A 227 -4.99 -11.94 -9.38
CA PHE A 227 -5.04 -11.34 -8.04
C PHE A 227 -4.16 -12.11 -7.05
N PHE A 228 -4.32 -13.44 -6.95
CA PHE A 228 -3.53 -14.25 -6.00
C PHE A 228 -2.04 -14.26 -6.35
N VAL A 229 -1.70 -14.26 -7.64
CA VAL A 229 -0.30 -14.23 -8.10
C VAL A 229 0.35 -12.89 -7.74
N ILE A 230 -0.29 -11.77 -8.04
CA ILE A 230 0.28 -10.45 -7.77
C ILE A 230 0.33 -10.17 -6.26
N ALA A 231 -0.75 -10.48 -5.53
CA ALA A 231 -0.76 -10.34 -4.07
C ALA A 231 0.29 -11.24 -3.41
N GLY A 232 0.42 -12.49 -3.86
CA GLY A 232 1.44 -13.43 -3.40
C GLY A 232 2.87 -12.92 -3.66
N TYR A 233 3.11 -12.34 -4.84
CA TYR A 233 4.40 -11.75 -5.20
C TYR A 233 4.81 -10.64 -4.22
N PHE A 234 3.93 -9.67 -3.94
CA PHE A 234 4.21 -8.60 -2.99
C PHE A 234 4.30 -9.09 -1.54
N LEU A 235 3.55 -10.12 -1.16
CA LEU A 235 3.67 -10.75 0.17
C LEU A 235 5.04 -11.42 0.39
N ILE A 236 5.58 -12.08 -0.63
CA ILE A 236 6.92 -12.69 -0.53
C ILE A 236 7.99 -11.59 -0.41
N LEU A 237 7.90 -10.53 -1.23
CA LEU A 237 8.84 -9.41 -1.17
C LEU A 237 8.81 -8.70 0.20
N THR A 238 7.62 -8.39 0.71
CA THR A 238 7.48 -7.79 2.05
C THR A 238 8.00 -8.70 3.16
N GLY A 239 7.79 -10.01 3.05
CA GLY A 239 8.37 -10.99 3.97
C GLY A 239 9.90 -10.95 3.99
N MET A 240 10.54 -10.90 2.82
CA MET A 240 11.99 -10.79 2.70
C MET A 240 12.53 -9.49 3.30
N GLU A 241 11.93 -8.35 2.97
CA GLU A 241 12.31 -7.05 3.54
C GLU A 241 12.14 -7.01 5.05
N GLY A 242 11.09 -7.66 5.56
CA GLY A 242 10.84 -7.78 6.98
C GLY A 242 11.92 -8.53 7.74
N VAL A 243 12.39 -9.64 7.19
CA VAL A 243 13.51 -10.39 7.77
C VAL A 243 14.77 -9.52 7.80
N ILE A 244 15.05 -8.78 6.73
CA ILE A 244 16.20 -7.86 6.66
C ILE A 244 16.07 -6.76 7.72
N PHE A 245 14.89 -6.16 7.88
CA PHE A 245 14.64 -5.15 8.91
C PHE A 245 14.94 -5.68 10.31
N VAL A 246 14.43 -6.86 10.67
CA VAL A 246 14.69 -7.49 11.97
C VAL A 246 16.18 -7.73 12.18
N GLN A 247 16.91 -8.19 11.15
CA GLN A 247 18.35 -8.40 11.23
C GLN A 247 19.14 -7.09 11.39
N VAL A 248 18.76 -6.04 10.67
CA VAL A 248 19.38 -4.71 10.76
C VAL A 248 19.20 -4.12 12.15
N VAL A 249 17.99 -4.19 12.71
CA VAL A 249 17.70 -3.66 14.04
C VAL A 249 18.44 -4.43 15.14
N LYS A 250 18.62 -5.76 14.98
CA LYS A 250 19.45 -6.59 15.86
C LYS A 250 20.93 -6.19 15.81
N ARG A 251 21.52 -6.07 14.62
CA ARG A 251 22.94 -5.71 14.46
C ARG A 251 23.27 -4.34 15.07
N ARG A 252 22.38 -3.37 14.90
CA ARG A 252 22.55 -2.03 15.48
C ARG A 252 22.52 -2.02 17.02
N ALA A 253 21.85 -3.00 17.62
CA ALA A 253 21.81 -3.17 19.08
C ALA A 253 23.14 -3.69 19.64
N GLN A 254 23.84 -4.52 18.86
CA GLN A 254 25.10 -5.15 19.28
C GLN A 254 26.29 -4.21 19.12
N ASN A 255 26.18 -3.22 18.22
CA ASN A 255 27.26 -2.30 17.88
C ASN A 255 27.14 -0.91 18.53
N GLY A 256 26.19 -0.70 19.44
CA GLY A 256 25.96 0.59 20.11
C GLY A 256 25.62 0.41 21.57
#